data_AF-A0A1C5VZS5-F1
#
_entry.id   AF-A0A1C5VZS5-F1
#
_cell.length_a   1.000
_cell.length_b   1.000
_cell.length_c   1.000
_cell.angle_alpha   90.00
_cell.angle_beta   90.00
_cell.angle_gamma   90.00
#
_symmetry.space_group_name_H-M   'P 1'
#
loop_
_entity.id
_entity.type
_entity.pdbx_description
1 polymer ?
#
loop_
_entity_poly.entity_id
_entity_poly.type
_entity_poly.pdbx_seq_one_letter_code
_entity_poly.pdbx_strand_id
1 'polypeptide(L)'
;MKTDSHLPQFADLMSEYVNFISGIGKCDYITRIYLNSFAKYCMNHGGVLSDDIISGWASRTDKESYYTNRNRCIILRRFIRYIRSKYGAPFKLPSYPPDIKYTPKPKRIPVSEQPYSYSAISHIVKKYELYKRASGKFSRRTMDKIRRFNDFCAQNYPSAEVLTEEIVLDYCKKKKTESAKSCNNRIVGVRGFLKYANSRGFVNIPLPSTIPRVNVTSFEPHPFTPEELARFFNEADNLEPPINCRDMRAALMKVEVPVFFRLLYSTGMRTTEARLLRVEDVDLQSGVINIRYTKSIDEHRVALHESMWSLLQMYNVKMENLMPGRKTFFPNEYDKPYSGEWVTASFKKVWKKVSTAHARAYDFRSHYAVVNINGWDHCGIEWMDKLLYLSRSMGHRYIQNTLYYYRLVPLFAHQLENLTGCGYEELLPDLNDYFEYED
;
A
#
# COMPACT_ATOMS: atom_id res chain seq x y z
N MET A 1 34.51 -2.39 -8.30
CA MET A 1 35.32 -1.45 -7.53
C MET A 1 35.45 -0.16 -8.32
N LYS A 2 34.80 0.92 -7.88
CA LYS A 2 35.11 2.29 -8.32
C LYS A 2 35.59 3.02 -7.07
N THR A 3 36.84 2.82 -6.74
CA THR A 3 37.58 3.56 -5.72
C THR A 3 38.22 4.78 -6.39
N ASP A 4 38.21 5.89 -5.68
CA ASP A 4 38.84 7.19 -5.98
C ASP A 4 38.09 8.15 -6.93
N SER A 5 36.86 8.52 -6.57
CA SER A 5 36.39 9.88 -6.85
C SER A 5 36.76 10.78 -5.69
N HIS A 6 37.88 11.50 -5.82
CA HIS A 6 38.21 12.60 -4.91
C HIS A 6 37.02 13.57 -4.91
N LEU A 7 36.40 13.76 -3.75
CA LEU A 7 35.28 14.69 -3.63
C LEU A 7 35.81 16.09 -4.02
N PRO A 8 35.16 16.81 -4.95
CA PRO A 8 35.56 18.18 -5.28
C PRO A 8 35.51 19.09 -4.05
N GLN A 9 36.19 20.23 -4.13
CA GLN A 9 36.09 21.23 -3.07
C GLN A 9 34.63 21.66 -2.87
N PHE A 10 34.25 21.97 -1.64
CA PHE A 10 32.86 22.30 -1.31
C PHE A 10 32.29 23.44 -2.17
N ALA A 11 33.10 24.46 -2.47
CA ALA A 11 32.71 25.58 -3.31
C ALA A 11 32.28 25.13 -4.72
N ASP A 12 32.99 24.16 -5.30
CA ASP A 12 32.68 23.59 -6.60
C ASP A 12 31.41 22.74 -6.54
N LEU A 13 31.27 21.89 -5.52
CA LEU A 13 30.07 21.08 -5.28
C LEU A 13 28.81 21.95 -5.18
N MET A 14 28.88 23.05 -4.41
CA MET A 14 27.76 23.96 -4.22
C MET A 14 27.42 24.69 -5.52
N SER A 15 28.42 25.22 -6.22
CA SER A 15 28.21 25.97 -7.47
C SER A 15 27.63 25.08 -8.54
N GLU A 16 28.16 23.87 -8.68
CA GLU A 16 27.65 22.85 -9.58
C GLU A 16 26.20 22.47 -9.27
N TYR A 17 25.89 22.19 -8.00
CA TYR A 17 24.52 21.84 -7.62
C TYR A 17 23.55 22.99 -7.88
N VAL A 18 23.92 24.22 -7.54
CA VAL A 18 23.10 25.42 -7.80
C VAL A 18 22.85 25.60 -9.30
N ASN A 19 23.86 25.42 -10.14
CA ASN A 19 23.72 25.45 -11.59
C ASN A 19 22.78 24.34 -12.08
N PHE A 20 22.94 23.12 -11.56
CA PHE A 20 22.06 21.99 -11.87
C PHE A 20 20.59 22.28 -11.52
N ILE A 21 20.31 22.72 -10.29
CA ILE A 21 18.92 22.99 -9.87
C ILE A 21 18.32 24.22 -10.57
N SER A 22 19.15 25.19 -10.97
CA SER A 22 18.73 26.35 -11.76
C SER A 22 18.36 25.93 -13.18
N GLY A 23 19.17 25.09 -13.83
CA GLY A 23 18.91 24.57 -15.17
C GLY A 23 17.63 23.76 -15.30
N ILE A 24 17.20 23.09 -14.22
CA ILE A 24 15.92 22.34 -14.18
C ILE A 24 14.75 23.15 -13.60
N GLY A 25 14.92 24.46 -13.38
CA GLY A 25 13.86 25.35 -12.87
C GLY A 25 13.43 25.06 -11.42
N LYS A 26 14.27 24.39 -10.62
CA LYS A 26 14.00 24.03 -9.21
C LYS A 26 14.74 24.90 -8.20
N CYS A 27 15.48 25.91 -8.64
CA CYS A 27 16.13 26.89 -7.76
C CYS A 27 15.21 28.08 -7.47
N ASP A 28 14.23 27.90 -6.60
CA ASP A 28 13.41 29.02 -6.14
C ASP A 28 14.20 29.94 -5.17
N TYR A 29 13.64 31.12 -4.91
CA TYR A 29 14.25 32.13 -4.04
C TYR A 29 14.61 31.57 -2.65
N ILE A 30 13.72 30.77 -2.08
CA ILE A 30 13.88 30.16 -0.76
C ILE A 30 15.02 29.13 -0.77
N THR A 31 15.07 28.26 -1.78
CA THR A 31 16.16 27.29 -1.98
C THR A 31 17.49 28.00 -2.07
N ARG A 32 17.58 29.09 -2.83
CA ARG A 32 18.82 29.86 -2.97
C ARG A 32 19.27 30.49 -1.66
N ILE A 33 18.35 31.03 -0.85
CA ILE A 33 18.66 31.56 0.48
C ILE A 33 19.28 30.49 1.37
N TYR A 34 18.64 29.31 1.46
CA TYR A 34 19.10 28.27 2.37
C TYR A 34 20.40 27.63 1.91
N LEU A 35 20.61 27.44 0.61
CA LEU A 35 21.88 26.95 0.08
C LEU A 35 23.03 27.95 0.33
N ASN A 36 22.77 29.26 0.15
CA ASN A 36 23.77 30.29 0.46
C ASN A 36 24.08 30.36 1.96
N SER A 37 23.05 30.23 2.81
CA SER A 37 23.23 30.16 4.25
C SER A 37 24.06 28.94 4.68
N PHE A 38 23.79 27.78 4.07
CA PHE A 38 24.58 26.57 4.30
C PHE A 38 26.03 26.73 3.81
N ALA A 39 26.21 27.33 2.64
CA ALA A 39 27.54 27.60 2.10
C ALA A 39 28.37 28.48 3.04
N LYS A 40 27.78 29.58 3.54
CA LYS A 40 28.42 30.44 4.54
C LYS A 40 28.78 29.67 5.81
N TYR A 41 27.90 28.81 6.29
CA TYR A 41 28.17 27.98 7.46
C TYR A 41 29.36 27.04 7.23
N CYS A 42 29.44 26.37 6.08
CA CYS A 42 30.56 25.49 5.76
C CYS A 42 31.88 26.27 5.64
N MET A 43 31.87 27.47 5.02
CA MET A 43 33.07 28.32 4.93
C MET A 43 33.59 28.72 6.31
N ASN A 44 32.70 29.03 7.26
CA ASN A 44 33.09 29.32 8.65
C ASN A 44 33.65 28.09 9.40
N HIS A 45 33.47 26.88 8.87
CA HIS A 45 33.96 25.62 9.45
C HIS A 45 35.03 24.98 8.56
N GLY A 46 35.89 25.81 7.94
CA GLY A 46 37.04 25.34 7.16
C GLY A 46 36.74 24.99 5.70
N GLY A 47 35.54 25.33 5.20
CA GLY A 47 35.19 25.14 3.78
C GLY A 47 35.05 23.68 3.37
N VAL A 48 34.82 22.77 4.32
CA VAL A 48 34.67 21.33 4.08
C VAL A 48 33.23 20.87 4.31
N LEU A 49 32.90 19.71 3.74
CA LEU A 49 31.63 19.04 3.97
C LEU A 49 31.87 17.77 4.80
N SER A 50 31.25 17.69 5.98
CA SER A 50 31.30 16.52 6.87
C SER A 50 29.92 16.25 7.48
N ASP A 51 29.70 15.03 7.97
CA ASP A 51 28.45 14.67 8.67
C ASP A 51 28.17 15.57 9.88
N ASP A 52 29.22 16.04 10.57
CA ASP A 52 29.12 16.93 11.73
C ASP A 52 28.68 18.33 11.31
N ILE A 53 29.19 18.86 10.20
CA ILE A 53 28.79 20.16 9.65
C ILE A 53 27.34 20.09 9.13
N ILE A 54 26.98 19.00 8.45
CA ILE A 54 25.62 18.76 7.95
C ILE A 54 24.64 18.71 9.11
N SER A 55 24.94 17.90 10.13
CA SER A 55 24.12 17.76 11.34
C SER A 55 24.06 19.06 12.14
N GLY A 56 25.21 19.74 12.31
CA GLY A 56 25.36 20.98 13.05
C GLY A 56 24.52 22.10 12.44
N TRP A 57 24.61 22.30 11.13
CA TRP A 57 23.75 23.27 10.46
C TRP A 57 22.29 22.86 10.56
N ALA A 58 21.94 21.61 10.27
CA ALA A 58 20.55 21.13 10.28
C ALA A 58 19.85 21.22 11.65
N SER A 59 20.62 21.30 12.74
CA SER A 59 20.09 21.46 14.09
C SER A 59 19.18 22.69 14.20
N ARG A 60 18.10 22.54 14.97
CA ARG A 60 17.13 23.63 15.14
C ARG A 60 17.64 24.64 16.15
N THR A 61 17.60 25.92 15.80
CA THR A 61 17.87 27.01 16.75
C THR A 61 16.60 27.49 17.46
N ASP A 62 16.74 28.03 18.67
CA ASP A 62 15.59 28.54 19.45
C ASP A 62 14.84 29.69 18.75
N LYS A 63 15.54 30.41 17.87
CA LYS A 63 15.01 31.56 17.13
C LYS A 63 14.25 31.17 15.85
N GLU A 64 14.33 29.91 15.39
CA GLU A 64 13.67 29.49 14.15
C GLU A 64 12.40 28.65 14.40
N SER A 65 11.39 28.87 13.56
CA SER A 65 10.16 28.05 13.58
C SER A 65 10.45 26.62 13.11
N TYR A 66 9.62 25.66 13.54
CA TYR A 66 9.72 24.28 13.07
C TYR A 66 9.63 24.18 11.54
N TYR A 67 8.66 24.87 10.92
CA TYR A 67 8.47 24.83 9.46
C TYR A 67 9.66 25.43 8.70
N THR A 68 10.30 26.46 9.27
CA THR A 68 11.55 27.04 8.75
C THR A 68 12.69 26.01 8.79
N ASN A 69 12.92 25.37 9.95
CA ASN A 69 13.94 24.32 10.09
C ASN A 69 13.67 23.13 9.17
N ARG A 70 12.41 22.68 9.08
CA ARG A 70 11.97 21.59 8.20
C ARG A 70 12.31 21.89 6.74
N ASN A 71 11.91 23.06 6.24
CA ASN A 71 12.15 23.43 4.84
C ASN A 71 13.66 23.51 4.54
N ARG A 72 14.42 24.10 5.47
CA ARG A 72 15.88 24.18 5.41
C ARG A 72 16.54 22.80 5.33
N CYS A 73 16.11 21.85 6.17
CA CYS A 73 16.59 20.47 6.16
C CYS A 73 16.18 19.69 4.89
N ILE A 74 14.97 19.90 4.35
CA ILE A 74 14.53 19.29 3.08
C ILE A 74 15.44 19.72 1.93
N ILE A 75 15.79 21.01 1.87
CA ILE A 75 16.70 21.54 0.84
C ILE A 75 18.10 20.93 0.98
N LEU A 76 18.63 20.87 2.20
CA LEU A 76 19.93 20.24 2.43
C LEU A 76 19.92 18.74 2.08
N ARG A 77 18.85 18.01 2.42
CA ARG A 77 18.69 16.61 2.01
C ARG A 77 18.78 16.42 0.50
N ARG A 78 18.23 17.36 -0.29
CA ARG A 78 18.32 17.30 -1.76
C ARG A 78 19.77 17.45 -2.23
N PHE A 79 20.50 18.43 -1.67
CA PHE A 79 21.93 18.62 -1.97
C PHE A 79 22.75 17.38 -1.61
N ILE A 80 22.56 16.84 -0.40
CA ILE A 80 23.29 15.65 0.04
C ILE A 80 22.92 14.43 -0.82
N ARG A 81 21.65 14.23 -1.19
CA ARG A 81 21.25 13.17 -2.13
C ARG A 81 21.91 13.33 -3.50
N TYR A 82 22.03 14.56 -4.00
CA TYR A 82 22.73 14.85 -5.24
C TYR A 82 24.20 14.43 -5.16
N ILE A 83 24.92 14.84 -4.11
CA ILE A 83 26.32 14.46 -3.91
C ILE A 83 26.47 12.94 -3.79
N ARG A 84 25.62 12.29 -2.99
CA ARG A 84 25.62 10.82 -2.83
C ARG A 84 25.45 10.10 -4.17
N SER A 85 24.54 10.59 -5.01
CA SER A 85 24.25 10.01 -6.32
C SER A 85 25.40 10.23 -7.31
N LYS A 86 25.95 11.44 -7.38
CA LYS A 86 26.96 11.83 -8.37
C LYS A 86 28.38 11.37 -8.01
N TYR A 87 28.75 11.47 -6.74
CA TYR A 87 30.12 11.25 -6.26
C TYR A 87 30.25 10.02 -5.35
N GLY A 88 29.17 9.28 -5.09
CA GLY A 88 29.21 8.10 -4.21
C GLY A 88 29.55 8.40 -2.75
N ALA A 89 29.63 9.67 -2.33
CA ALA A 89 30.07 10.05 -0.99
C ALA A 89 29.01 9.66 0.06
N PRO A 90 29.34 8.95 1.14
CA PRO A 90 28.37 8.31 2.03
C PRO A 90 27.81 9.23 3.13
N PHE A 91 27.55 10.51 2.84
CA PHE A 91 27.04 11.46 3.84
C PHE A 91 25.65 11.09 4.38
N LYS A 92 25.43 11.30 5.68
CA LYS A 92 24.14 11.11 6.34
C LYS A 92 23.17 12.20 5.93
N LEU A 93 21.91 11.82 5.72
CA LEU A 93 20.85 12.80 5.47
C LEU A 93 20.45 13.48 6.78
N PRO A 94 20.43 14.82 6.84
CA PRO A 94 20.12 15.54 8.08
C PRO A 94 18.71 15.19 8.55
N SER A 95 18.53 14.98 9.85
CA SER A 95 17.21 14.72 10.44
C SER A 95 16.60 16.03 10.93
N TYR A 96 15.29 16.21 10.74
CA TYR A 96 14.52 17.23 11.42
C TYR A 96 13.49 16.51 12.28
N PRO A 97 13.59 16.61 13.63
CA PRO A 97 12.62 15.98 14.51
C PRO A 97 11.23 16.60 14.29
N PRO A 98 10.13 15.86 14.50
CA PRO A 98 8.78 16.41 14.40
C PRO A 98 8.63 17.64 15.30
N ASP A 99 7.70 18.53 14.95
CA ASP A 99 7.46 19.79 15.68
C ASP A 99 7.43 19.54 17.21
N ILE A 100 8.12 20.36 18.00
CA ILE A 100 8.11 20.25 19.47
C ILE A 100 6.67 20.44 20.00
N LYS A 101 5.84 21.22 19.28
CA LYS A 101 4.40 21.37 19.55
C LYS A 101 3.55 20.23 18.97
N TYR A 102 4.10 19.43 18.07
CA TYR A 102 3.46 18.19 17.63
C TYR A 102 3.53 17.22 18.81
N THR A 103 2.47 17.19 19.59
CA THR A 103 2.17 16.04 20.42
C THR A 103 1.97 14.87 19.47
N PRO A 104 2.89 13.89 19.43
CA PRO A 104 2.61 12.66 18.72
C PRO A 104 1.30 12.16 19.27
N LYS A 105 0.30 11.92 18.41
CA LYS A 105 -0.88 11.18 18.86
C LYS A 105 -0.32 9.99 19.61
N PRO A 106 -0.64 9.82 20.92
CA PRO A 106 -0.03 8.78 21.71
C PRO A 106 -0.11 7.52 20.88
N LYS A 107 1.04 6.89 20.62
CA LYS A 107 1.08 5.63 19.86
C LYS A 107 0.09 4.76 20.59
N ARG A 108 -1.11 4.58 20.01
CA ARG A 108 -2.10 3.68 20.58
C ARG A 108 -1.36 2.36 20.60
N ILE A 109 -1.06 1.88 21.80
CA ILE A 109 -0.51 0.54 21.97
C ILE A 109 -1.44 -0.33 21.14
N PRO A 110 -0.95 -0.95 20.06
CA PRO A 110 -1.79 -1.74 19.19
C PRO A 110 -2.62 -2.65 20.08
N VAL A 111 -3.89 -2.82 19.76
CA VAL A 111 -4.79 -3.62 20.60
C VAL A 111 -4.15 -4.98 20.91
N SER A 112 -3.44 -5.58 19.96
CA SER A 112 -2.60 -6.77 20.13
C SER A 112 -1.52 -6.73 21.22
N GLU A 113 -0.96 -5.57 21.57
CA GLU A 113 0.14 -5.38 22.52
C GLU A 113 -0.31 -4.96 23.93
N GLN A 114 -1.62 -4.73 24.13
CA GLN A 114 -2.18 -4.44 25.45
C GLN A 114 -2.26 -5.72 26.30
N PRO A 115 -2.20 -5.66 27.64
CA PRO A 115 -2.50 -6.81 28.48
C PRO A 115 -3.93 -7.30 28.22
N TYR A 116 -4.13 -8.61 28.24
CA TYR A 116 -5.47 -9.18 28.11
C TYR A 116 -6.26 -8.96 29.40
N SER A 117 -7.52 -8.54 29.27
CA SER A 117 -8.48 -8.52 30.37
C SER A 117 -8.57 -9.91 31.01
N TYR A 118 -8.64 -9.98 32.34
CA TYR A 118 -8.82 -11.26 33.02
C TYR A 118 -10.16 -11.89 32.64
N SER A 119 -10.13 -13.16 32.24
CA SER A 119 -11.28 -13.98 31.88
C SER A 119 -10.89 -15.46 31.96
N ALA A 120 -11.88 -16.36 31.93
CA ALA A 120 -11.70 -17.81 31.83
C ALA A 120 -10.67 -18.25 30.77
N ILE A 121 -10.50 -17.48 29.69
CA ILE A 121 -9.66 -17.85 28.55
C ILE A 121 -8.37 -17.03 28.43
N SER A 122 -8.19 -16.01 29.26
CA SER A 122 -7.08 -15.05 29.13
C SER A 122 -5.69 -15.72 29.11
N HIS A 123 -5.50 -16.78 29.91
CA HIS A 123 -4.26 -17.56 29.94
C HIS A 123 -4.06 -18.41 28.67
N ILE A 124 -5.14 -18.96 28.10
CA ILE A 124 -5.12 -19.72 26.83
C ILE A 124 -4.82 -18.78 25.66
N VAL A 125 -5.40 -17.57 25.68
CA VAL A 125 -5.16 -16.54 24.65
C VAL A 125 -3.68 -16.15 24.60
N LYS A 126 -3.03 -15.97 25.76
CA LYS A 126 -1.57 -15.73 25.82
C LYS A 126 -0.78 -16.88 25.17
N LYS A 127 -1.13 -18.14 25.49
CA LYS A 127 -0.48 -19.32 24.87
C LYS A 127 -0.73 -19.39 23.35
N TYR A 128 -1.94 -19.06 22.90
CA TYR A 128 -2.29 -19.04 21.48
C TYR A 128 -1.51 -17.96 20.71
N GLU A 129 -1.31 -16.79 21.31
CA GLU A 129 -0.48 -15.74 20.72
C GLU A 129 0.96 -16.20 20.52
N LEU A 130 1.56 -16.79 21.56
CA LEU A 130 2.92 -17.35 21.50
C LEU A 130 3.02 -18.41 20.39
N TYR A 131 2.04 -19.31 20.30
CA TYR A 131 1.97 -20.30 19.22
C TYR A 131 1.92 -19.65 17.82
N LYS A 132 1.12 -18.59 17.64
CA LYS A 132 1.04 -17.88 16.36
C LYS A 132 2.35 -17.19 15.99
N ARG A 133 3.05 -16.60 16.96
CA ARG A 133 4.38 -16.01 16.77
C ARG A 133 5.41 -17.08 16.40
N ALA A 134 5.48 -18.17 17.16
CA ALA A 134 6.44 -19.25 16.93
C ALA A 134 6.22 -19.97 15.58
N SER A 135 4.96 -20.08 15.12
CA SER A 135 4.64 -20.71 13.84
C SER A 135 4.81 -19.79 12.61
N GLY A 136 5.26 -18.54 12.79
CA GLY A 136 5.34 -17.55 11.71
C GLY A 136 3.97 -17.12 11.15
N LYS A 137 2.87 -17.53 11.77
CA LYS A 137 1.48 -17.26 11.34
C LYS A 137 0.83 -16.14 12.17
N PHE A 138 1.63 -15.27 12.76
CA PHE A 138 1.14 -14.17 13.57
C PHE A 138 0.46 -13.11 12.69
N SER A 139 -0.79 -12.81 13.01
CA SER A 139 -1.55 -11.75 12.37
C SER A 139 -2.22 -10.90 13.44
N ARG A 140 -1.93 -9.59 13.42
CA ARG A 140 -2.53 -8.61 14.34
C ARG A 140 -4.06 -8.68 14.29
N ARG A 141 -4.64 -8.79 13.10
CA ARG A 141 -6.09 -8.88 12.93
C ARG A 141 -6.69 -10.14 13.52
N THR A 142 -6.00 -11.27 13.40
CA THR A 142 -6.44 -12.51 14.04
C THR A 142 -6.46 -12.33 15.55
N MET A 143 -5.39 -11.74 16.12
CA MET A 143 -5.32 -11.50 17.56
C MET A 143 -6.33 -10.45 18.05
N ASP A 144 -6.64 -9.42 17.25
CA ASP A 144 -7.68 -8.44 17.57
C ASP A 144 -9.06 -9.10 17.67
N LYS A 145 -9.37 -10.07 16.79
CA LYS A 145 -10.60 -10.87 16.87
C LYS A 145 -10.64 -11.69 18.16
N ILE A 146 -9.54 -12.36 18.52
CA ILE A 146 -9.46 -13.15 19.74
C ILE A 146 -9.56 -12.28 20.99
N ARG A 147 -8.98 -11.08 20.96
CA ARG A 147 -9.08 -10.15 22.08
C ARG A 147 -10.52 -9.68 22.29
N ARG A 148 -11.23 -9.33 21.22
CA ARG A 148 -12.67 -9.00 21.33
C ARG A 148 -13.49 -10.14 21.92
N PHE A 149 -13.09 -11.39 21.68
CA PHE A 149 -13.70 -12.55 22.32
C PHE A 149 -13.32 -12.66 23.81
N ASN A 150 -12.04 -12.49 24.16
CA ASN A 150 -11.59 -12.43 25.55
C ASN A 150 -12.28 -11.32 26.36
N ASP A 151 -12.37 -10.12 25.80
CA ASP A 151 -13.00 -8.98 26.46
C ASP A 151 -14.50 -9.19 26.60
N PHE A 152 -15.14 -9.86 25.63
CA PHE A 152 -16.52 -10.28 25.76
C PHE A 152 -16.72 -11.26 26.93
N CYS A 153 -15.84 -12.27 27.08
CA CYS A 153 -15.88 -13.18 28.21
C CYS A 153 -15.67 -12.43 29.53
N ALA A 154 -14.70 -11.52 29.60
CA ALA A 154 -14.41 -10.72 30.79
C ALA A 154 -15.59 -9.83 31.22
N GLN A 155 -16.30 -9.25 30.25
CA GLN A 155 -17.40 -8.29 30.52
C GLN A 155 -18.72 -8.98 30.85
N ASN A 156 -19.09 -10.05 30.13
CA ASN A 156 -20.41 -10.67 30.25
C ASN A 156 -20.41 -11.88 31.18
N TYR A 157 -19.24 -12.49 31.42
CA TYR A 157 -19.06 -13.68 32.24
C TYR A 157 -17.88 -13.52 33.22
N PRO A 158 -17.86 -12.48 34.06
CA PRO A 158 -16.72 -12.18 34.94
C PRO A 158 -16.44 -13.28 35.96
N SER A 159 -17.46 -14.02 36.40
CA SER A 159 -17.36 -15.11 37.36
C SER A 159 -17.07 -16.47 36.72
N ALA A 160 -16.98 -16.56 35.39
CA ALA A 160 -16.68 -17.83 34.73
C ALA A 160 -15.20 -18.19 34.90
N GLU A 161 -14.94 -19.37 35.46
CA GLU A 161 -13.58 -19.92 35.60
C GLU A 161 -13.15 -20.71 34.35
N VAL A 162 -14.10 -21.34 33.67
CA VAL A 162 -13.88 -22.16 32.47
C VAL A 162 -14.70 -21.65 31.29
N LEU A 163 -14.19 -21.85 30.08
CA LEU A 163 -14.95 -21.59 28.87
C LEU A 163 -15.97 -22.71 28.66
N THR A 164 -17.24 -22.35 28.48
CA THR A 164 -18.32 -23.30 28.15
C THR A 164 -18.80 -23.10 26.72
N GLU A 165 -19.51 -24.11 26.20
CA GLU A 165 -20.16 -24.01 24.89
C GLU A 165 -21.17 -22.86 24.84
N GLU A 166 -21.92 -22.64 25.92
CA GLU A 166 -22.90 -21.55 26.03
C GLU A 166 -22.26 -20.18 25.83
N ILE A 167 -21.09 -19.92 26.43
CA ILE A 167 -20.35 -18.65 26.27
C ILE A 167 -19.90 -18.46 24.81
N VAL A 168 -19.45 -19.55 24.16
CA VAL A 168 -19.02 -19.52 22.75
C VAL A 168 -20.21 -19.21 21.85
N LEU A 169 -21.33 -19.91 22.05
CA LEU A 169 -22.54 -19.72 21.27
C LEU A 169 -23.11 -18.32 21.48
N ASP A 170 -23.12 -17.81 22.71
CA ASP A 170 -23.61 -16.46 23.01
C ASP A 170 -22.79 -15.39 22.30
N TYR A 171 -21.45 -15.52 22.31
CA TYR A 171 -20.62 -14.66 21.48
C TYR A 171 -21.02 -14.80 20.01
N CYS A 172 -21.11 -16.01 19.47
CA CYS A 172 -21.36 -16.29 18.05
C CYS A 172 -22.75 -15.89 17.53
N LYS A 173 -23.70 -15.49 18.39
CA LYS A 173 -24.99 -14.96 17.96
C LYS A 173 -24.82 -13.74 17.05
N LYS A 174 -25.63 -13.68 15.99
CA LYS A 174 -25.64 -12.55 15.05
C LYS A 174 -26.25 -11.32 15.72
N LYS A 175 -25.50 -10.22 15.75
CA LYS A 175 -25.99 -8.91 16.20
C LYS A 175 -26.92 -8.29 15.16
N LYS A 176 -27.91 -7.52 15.60
CA LYS A 176 -28.84 -6.79 14.69
C LYS A 176 -28.10 -5.83 13.75
N THR A 177 -26.97 -5.26 14.19
CA THR A 177 -26.16 -4.29 13.45
C THR A 177 -25.08 -4.91 12.56
N GLU A 178 -24.91 -6.24 12.57
CA GLU A 178 -23.84 -6.90 11.80
C GLU A 178 -24.37 -7.69 10.60
N SER A 179 -23.63 -7.62 9.48
CA SER A 179 -23.89 -8.47 8.32
C SER A 179 -23.51 -9.92 8.58
N ALA A 180 -24.07 -10.87 7.80
CA ALA A 180 -23.69 -12.28 7.88
C ALA A 180 -22.18 -12.48 7.67
N LYS A 181 -21.57 -11.71 6.75
CA LYS A 181 -20.11 -11.68 6.52
C LYS A 181 -19.34 -11.23 7.76
N SER A 182 -19.76 -10.15 8.41
CA SER A 182 -19.13 -9.65 9.63
C SER A 182 -19.22 -10.68 10.77
N CYS A 183 -20.39 -11.31 10.92
CA CYS A 183 -20.61 -12.36 11.92
C CYS A 183 -19.71 -13.57 11.66
N ASN A 184 -19.71 -14.10 10.43
CA ASN A 184 -18.85 -15.21 10.03
C ASN A 184 -17.35 -14.90 10.22
N ASN A 185 -16.93 -13.68 9.90
CA ASN A 185 -15.55 -13.24 10.13
C ASN A 185 -15.13 -13.29 11.62
N ARG A 186 -16.08 -13.04 12.52
CA ARG A 186 -15.90 -13.12 13.97
C ARG A 186 -15.88 -14.59 14.43
N ILE A 187 -16.83 -15.39 13.96
CA ILE A 187 -16.92 -16.84 14.21
C ILE A 187 -15.64 -17.57 13.76
N VAL A 188 -15.12 -17.27 12.57
CA VAL A 188 -13.88 -17.88 12.03
C VAL A 188 -12.67 -17.61 12.93
N GLY A 189 -12.59 -16.41 13.52
CA GLY A 189 -11.56 -16.09 14.51
C GLY A 189 -11.62 -17.03 15.71
N VAL A 190 -12.81 -17.17 16.30
CA VAL A 190 -13.07 -18.05 17.46
C VAL A 190 -12.82 -19.51 17.12
N ARG A 191 -13.29 -19.99 15.95
CA ARG A 191 -13.02 -21.36 15.47
C ARG A 191 -11.53 -21.67 15.39
N GLY A 192 -10.72 -20.73 14.90
CA GLY A 192 -9.26 -20.90 14.83
C GLY A 192 -8.60 -21.04 16.21
N PHE A 193 -9.08 -20.26 17.19
CA PHE A 193 -8.65 -20.37 18.58
C PHE A 193 -9.12 -21.66 19.25
N LEU A 194 -10.39 -22.05 19.08
CA LEU A 194 -10.94 -23.28 19.64
C LEU A 194 -10.25 -24.53 19.09
N LYS A 195 -9.93 -24.56 17.78
CA LYS A 195 -9.12 -25.65 17.19
C LYS A 195 -7.80 -25.83 17.93
N TYR A 196 -7.09 -24.72 18.21
CA TYR A 196 -5.86 -24.76 18.98
C TYR A 196 -6.11 -25.21 20.42
N ALA A 197 -7.09 -24.62 21.10
CA ALA A 197 -7.37 -24.92 22.50
C ALA A 197 -7.78 -26.38 22.72
N ASN A 198 -8.66 -26.92 21.86
CA ASN A 198 -9.05 -28.34 21.85
C ASN A 198 -7.84 -29.26 21.58
N SER A 199 -7.01 -28.94 20.57
CA SER A 199 -5.85 -29.77 20.23
C SER A 199 -4.79 -29.87 21.34
N ARG A 200 -4.82 -28.95 22.31
CA ARG A 200 -3.92 -28.91 23.45
C ARG A 200 -4.58 -29.34 24.76
N GLY A 201 -5.84 -29.79 24.70
CA GLY A 201 -6.61 -30.21 25.87
C GLY A 201 -6.94 -29.09 26.85
N PHE A 202 -6.89 -27.81 26.44
CA PHE A 202 -7.25 -26.69 27.31
C PHE A 202 -8.77 -26.55 27.48
N VAL A 203 -9.53 -26.92 26.45
CA VAL A 203 -10.99 -26.95 26.45
C VAL A 203 -11.45 -28.16 25.63
N ASN A 204 -12.72 -28.53 25.77
CA ASN A 204 -13.37 -29.54 24.94
C ASN A 204 -14.72 -29.00 24.45
N ILE A 205 -14.67 -28.10 23.46
CA ILE A 205 -15.86 -27.38 22.98
C ILE A 205 -16.00 -27.60 21.47
N PRO A 206 -17.19 -27.97 20.97
CA PRO A 206 -17.43 -28.09 19.53
C PRO A 206 -17.21 -26.76 18.81
N LEU A 207 -16.81 -26.83 17.54
CA LEU A 207 -16.56 -25.62 16.76
C LEU A 207 -17.89 -25.00 16.32
N PRO A 208 -18.17 -23.72 16.64
CA PRO A 208 -19.45 -23.09 16.31
C PRO A 208 -19.68 -23.04 14.80
N SER A 209 -20.90 -23.32 14.37
CA SER A 209 -21.31 -23.27 12.97
C SER A 209 -21.27 -21.83 12.43
N THR A 210 -20.89 -21.70 11.16
CA THR A 210 -21.01 -20.42 10.43
C THR A 210 -22.43 -20.25 9.94
N ILE A 211 -22.89 -19.00 9.87
CA ILE A 211 -24.22 -18.67 9.36
C ILE A 211 -24.19 -18.83 7.84
N PRO A 212 -25.20 -19.50 7.23
CA PRO A 212 -25.35 -19.55 5.78
C PRO A 212 -25.28 -18.14 5.20
N ARG A 213 -24.41 -17.94 4.21
CA ARG A 213 -24.35 -16.65 3.51
C ARG A 213 -25.63 -16.56 2.68
N VAL A 214 -26.51 -15.60 2.99
CA VAL A 214 -27.48 -15.13 1.99
C VAL A 214 -26.62 -14.37 0.98
N ASN A 215 -26.54 -14.90 -0.23
CA ASN A 215 -25.61 -14.50 -1.29
C ASN A 215 -25.93 -13.10 -1.85
N VAL A 216 -25.74 -12.08 -1.03
CA VAL A 216 -25.87 -10.67 -1.43
C VAL A 216 -24.49 -10.03 -1.35
N THR A 217 -23.58 -10.45 -2.23
CA THR A 217 -22.47 -9.58 -2.60
C THR A 217 -22.93 -8.75 -3.79
N SER A 218 -23.70 -7.70 -3.50
CA SER A 218 -24.20 -6.72 -4.47
C SER A 218 -23.15 -5.73 -4.95
N PHE A 219 -21.86 -6.01 -4.72
CA PHE A 219 -20.80 -5.09 -5.12
C PHE A 219 -20.34 -5.45 -6.54
N GLU A 220 -20.87 -4.70 -7.50
CA GLU A 220 -20.39 -4.68 -8.87
C GLU A 220 -19.31 -3.61 -9.00
N PRO A 221 -18.09 -3.96 -9.45
CA PRO A 221 -17.07 -2.98 -9.78
C PRO A 221 -17.58 -1.98 -10.82
N HIS A 222 -17.16 -0.70 -10.70
CA HIS A 222 -17.56 0.33 -11.66
C HIS A 222 -17.11 -0.04 -13.10
N PRO A 223 -18.03 -0.14 -14.07
CA PRO A 223 -17.69 -0.43 -15.45
C PRO A 223 -17.19 0.84 -16.15
N PHE A 224 -15.89 1.09 -16.10
CA PHE A 224 -15.31 2.28 -16.71
C PHE A 224 -15.52 2.32 -18.22
N THR A 225 -16.09 3.42 -18.72
CA THR A 225 -16.18 3.67 -20.17
C THR A 225 -14.86 4.24 -20.71
N PRO A 226 -14.56 4.09 -22.01
CA PRO A 226 -13.39 4.72 -22.63
C PRO A 226 -13.32 6.24 -22.39
N GLU A 227 -14.46 6.93 -22.40
CA GLU A 227 -14.56 8.38 -22.16
C GLU A 227 -14.29 8.73 -20.70
N GLU A 228 -14.76 7.92 -19.75
CA GLU A 228 -14.43 8.08 -18.33
C GLU A 228 -12.93 7.90 -18.09
N LEU A 229 -12.31 6.88 -18.69
CA LEU A 229 -10.87 6.63 -18.57
C LEU A 229 -10.04 7.76 -19.17
N ALA A 230 -10.39 8.20 -20.38
CA ALA A 230 -9.72 9.31 -21.05
C ALA A 230 -9.78 10.59 -20.20
N ARG A 231 -10.97 10.94 -19.68
CA ARG A 231 -11.14 12.09 -18.78
C ARG A 231 -10.38 11.91 -17.47
N PHE A 232 -10.43 10.72 -16.86
CA PHE A 232 -9.72 10.44 -15.61
C PHE A 232 -8.21 10.65 -15.77
N PHE A 233 -7.62 10.10 -16.82
CA PHE A 233 -6.18 10.23 -17.03
C PHE A 233 -5.78 11.66 -17.45
N ASN A 234 -6.63 12.36 -18.19
CA ASN A 234 -6.43 13.79 -18.45
C ASN A 234 -6.47 14.63 -17.16
N GLU A 235 -7.42 14.37 -16.26
CA GLU A 235 -7.48 15.06 -14.95
C GLU A 235 -6.33 14.67 -14.02
N ALA A 236 -5.84 13.43 -14.11
CA ALA A 236 -4.66 13.00 -13.37
C ALA A 236 -3.40 13.74 -13.86
N ASP A 237 -3.21 13.87 -15.17
CA ASP A 237 -2.06 14.57 -15.77
C ASP A 237 -2.05 16.07 -15.43
N ASN A 238 -3.24 16.67 -15.36
CA ASN A 238 -3.45 18.08 -15.02
C ASN A 238 -3.73 18.29 -13.53
N LEU A 239 -3.33 17.34 -12.67
CA LEU A 239 -3.59 17.45 -11.23
C LEU A 239 -2.79 18.60 -10.62
N GLU A 240 -3.49 19.70 -10.32
CA GLU A 240 -2.89 20.82 -9.60
C GLU A 240 -2.89 20.59 -8.08
N PRO A 241 -1.74 20.80 -7.42
CA PRO A 241 -1.72 20.94 -5.97
C PRO A 241 -2.41 22.24 -5.55
N PRO A 242 -2.91 22.34 -4.30
CA PRO A 242 -3.48 23.59 -3.81
C PRO A 242 -2.51 24.76 -4.02
N ILE A 243 -3.02 25.93 -4.42
CA ILE A 243 -2.25 27.13 -4.83
C ILE A 243 -1.18 27.53 -3.80
N ASN A 244 -1.42 27.26 -2.51
CA ASN A 244 -0.53 27.61 -1.40
C ASN A 244 0.46 26.50 -1.00
N CYS A 245 0.52 25.40 -1.74
CA CYS A 245 1.32 24.22 -1.40
C CYS A 245 2.38 23.97 -2.49
N ARG A 246 3.52 24.68 -2.40
CA ARG A 246 4.72 24.45 -3.23
C ARG A 246 5.70 23.43 -2.63
N ASP A 247 5.23 22.66 -1.66
CA ASP A 247 6.05 21.69 -0.93
C ASP A 247 6.42 20.48 -1.78
N MET A 248 7.45 19.75 -1.37
CA MET A 248 7.89 18.51 -2.04
C MET A 248 6.76 17.50 -2.26
N ARG A 249 5.78 17.45 -1.36
CA ARG A 249 4.58 16.61 -1.49
C ARG A 249 3.77 16.94 -2.74
N ALA A 250 3.60 18.21 -3.05
CA ALA A 250 2.88 18.66 -4.25
C ALA A 250 3.62 18.26 -5.53
N ALA A 251 4.95 18.42 -5.54
CA ALA A 251 5.79 18.00 -6.65
C ALA A 251 5.75 16.48 -6.87
N LEU A 252 5.79 15.69 -5.80
CA LEU A 252 5.66 14.23 -5.87
C LEU A 252 4.29 13.83 -6.43
N MET A 253 3.20 14.37 -5.88
CA MET A 253 1.85 14.04 -6.34
C MET A 253 1.65 14.31 -7.83
N LYS A 254 2.19 15.42 -8.36
CA LYS A 254 2.08 15.76 -9.80
C LYS A 254 2.78 14.73 -10.70
N VAL A 255 3.88 14.14 -10.24
CA VAL A 255 4.66 13.17 -11.02
C VAL A 255 4.13 11.75 -10.82
N GLU A 256 3.66 11.43 -9.61
CA GLU A 256 3.32 10.07 -9.19
C GLU A 256 1.89 9.68 -9.53
N VAL A 257 0.91 10.55 -9.29
CA VAL A 257 -0.52 10.20 -9.45
C VAL A 257 -0.85 9.70 -10.86
N PRO A 258 -0.41 10.39 -11.95
CA PRO A 258 -0.63 9.92 -13.32
C PRO A 258 -0.07 8.53 -13.60
N VAL A 259 1.13 8.26 -13.11
CA VAL A 259 1.89 7.04 -13.39
C VAL A 259 1.38 5.89 -12.55
N PHE A 260 1.08 6.16 -11.28
CA PHE A 260 0.56 5.19 -10.32
C PHE A 260 -0.78 4.61 -10.79
N PHE A 261 -1.72 5.46 -11.21
CA PHE A 261 -3.03 4.95 -11.67
C PHE A 261 -2.94 4.28 -13.05
N ARG A 262 -2.06 4.73 -13.95
CA ARG A 262 -1.82 4.02 -15.22
C ARG A 262 -1.18 2.66 -15.00
N LEU A 263 -0.30 2.53 -14.01
CA LEU A 263 0.24 1.23 -13.62
C LEU A 263 -0.87 0.29 -13.16
N LEU A 264 -1.74 0.73 -12.25
CA LEU A 264 -2.88 -0.09 -11.79
C LEU A 264 -3.82 -0.49 -12.94
N TYR A 265 -4.14 0.45 -13.81
CA TYR A 265 -4.99 0.23 -14.99
C TYR A 265 -4.40 -0.78 -15.98
N SER A 266 -3.10 -0.69 -16.27
CA SER A 266 -2.45 -1.51 -17.30
C SER A 266 -2.00 -2.89 -16.84
N THR A 267 -1.90 -3.12 -15.53
CA THR A 267 -1.35 -4.37 -14.96
C THR A 267 -2.34 -5.16 -14.13
N GLY A 268 -3.43 -4.53 -13.69
CA GLY A 268 -4.35 -5.12 -12.73
C GLY A 268 -3.72 -5.38 -11.36
N MET A 269 -2.55 -4.82 -11.02
CA MET A 269 -1.93 -4.99 -9.71
C MET A 269 -2.85 -4.53 -8.56
N ARG A 270 -2.69 -5.12 -7.38
CA ARG A 270 -3.38 -4.63 -6.19
C ARG A 270 -2.84 -3.26 -5.80
N THR A 271 -3.69 -2.39 -5.28
CA THR A 271 -3.30 -1.07 -4.77
C THR A 271 -2.21 -1.14 -3.70
N THR A 272 -2.21 -2.21 -2.89
CA THR A 272 -1.18 -2.45 -1.88
C THR A 272 0.15 -2.89 -2.47
N GLU A 273 0.15 -3.66 -3.56
CA GLU A 273 1.38 -4.07 -4.24
C GLU A 273 2.05 -2.85 -4.87
N ALA A 274 1.29 -2.06 -5.64
CA ALA A 274 1.81 -0.86 -6.29
C ALA A 274 2.35 0.17 -5.29
N ARG A 275 1.65 0.44 -4.17
CA ARG A 275 2.09 1.47 -3.20
C ARG A 275 3.31 1.06 -2.37
N LEU A 276 3.54 -0.25 -2.18
CA LEU A 276 4.66 -0.78 -1.39
C LEU A 276 5.89 -1.11 -2.25
N LEU A 277 5.80 -0.89 -3.57
CA LEU A 277 6.83 -1.23 -4.53
C LEU A 277 8.15 -0.50 -4.24
N ARG A 278 9.26 -1.22 -4.34
CA ARG A 278 10.62 -0.67 -4.16
C ARG A 278 11.30 -0.46 -5.50
N VAL A 279 12.27 0.43 -5.53
CA VAL A 279 13.07 0.66 -6.75
C VAL A 279 13.80 -0.61 -7.19
N GLU A 280 14.32 -1.39 -6.25
CA GLU A 280 15.02 -2.67 -6.52
C GLU A 280 14.12 -3.77 -7.09
N ASP A 281 12.80 -3.63 -6.96
CA ASP A 281 11.83 -4.62 -7.41
C ASP A 281 11.35 -4.35 -8.85
N VAL A 282 11.67 -3.18 -9.42
CA VAL A 282 11.27 -2.76 -10.76
C VAL A 282 12.44 -2.88 -11.71
N ASP A 283 12.46 -3.92 -12.53
CA ASP A 283 13.43 -4.09 -13.59
C ASP A 283 13.05 -3.21 -14.79
N LEU A 284 13.63 -2.01 -14.84
CA LEU A 284 13.45 -1.06 -15.94
C LEU A 284 14.26 -1.43 -17.19
N GLN A 285 15.12 -2.46 -17.14
CA GLN A 285 15.84 -2.97 -18.31
C GLN A 285 15.05 -4.05 -19.04
N SER A 286 14.36 -4.92 -18.29
CA SER A 286 13.55 -6.00 -18.87
C SER A 286 12.04 -5.72 -18.90
N GLY A 287 11.59 -4.62 -18.29
CA GLY A 287 10.16 -4.28 -18.20
C GLY A 287 9.37 -5.21 -17.28
N VAL A 288 9.98 -5.72 -16.21
CA VAL A 288 9.35 -6.68 -15.29
C VAL A 288 9.31 -6.13 -13.87
N ILE A 289 8.16 -6.22 -13.21
CA ILE A 289 8.00 -5.89 -11.80
C ILE A 289 7.96 -7.18 -10.97
N ASN A 290 8.84 -7.28 -9.98
CA ASN A 290 8.86 -8.38 -9.01
C ASN A 290 8.05 -8.00 -7.77
N ILE A 291 6.93 -8.69 -7.52
CA ILE A 291 6.07 -8.43 -6.38
C ILE A 291 6.50 -9.31 -5.21
N ARG A 292 7.16 -8.70 -4.23
CA ARG A 292 7.61 -9.35 -2.99
C ARG A 292 6.65 -9.08 -1.84
N TYR A 293 6.54 -10.03 -0.92
CA TYR A 293 5.80 -9.87 0.35
C TYR A 293 4.33 -9.44 0.23
N THR A 294 3.61 -10.04 -0.72
CA THR A 294 2.14 -10.00 -0.74
C THR A 294 1.55 -10.82 0.41
N LYS A 295 0.27 -10.61 0.74
CA LYS A 295 -0.43 -11.26 1.87
C LYS A 295 -0.38 -12.80 1.85
N SER A 296 -0.03 -13.38 0.71
CA SER A 296 0.36 -14.76 0.51
C SER A 296 1.86 -14.84 0.25
N ILE A 297 2.51 -15.88 0.77
CA ILE A 297 3.91 -16.29 0.52
C ILE A 297 4.28 -16.40 -0.98
N ASP A 298 3.33 -16.17 -1.87
CA ASP A 298 3.45 -16.32 -3.30
C ASP A 298 3.89 -14.98 -3.91
N GLU A 299 5.20 -14.81 -4.05
CA GLU A 299 5.80 -13.80 -4.91
C GLU A 299 5.34 -14.05 -6.36
N HIS A 300 5.05 -12.98 -7.10
CA HIS A 300 4.70 -13.09 -8.53
C HIS A 300 5.36 -11.96 -9.32
N ARG A 301 5.37 -12.13 -10.65
CA ARG A 301 5.96 -11.17 -11.58
C ARG A 301 4.90 -10.60 -12.50
N VAL A 302 5.04 -9.33 -12.82
CA VAL A 302 4.17 -8.61 -13.76
C VAL A 302 5.04 -8.11 -14.90
N ALA A 303 4.76 -8.59 -16.11
CA ALA A 303 5.37 -8.07 -17.32
C ALA A 303 4.62 -6.80 -17.76
N LEU A 304 5.37 -5.76 -18.12
CA LEU A 304 4.81 -4.48 -18.53
C LEU A 304 4.62 -4.42 -20.05
N HIS A 305 3.50 -3.85 -20.47
CA HIS A 305 3.34 -3.41 -21.85
C HIS A 305 4.34 -2.29 -22.18
N GLU A 306 4.83 -2.23 -23.42
CA GLU A 306 5.88 -1.29 -23.85
C GLU A 306 5.58 0.17 -23.51
N SER A 307 4.31 0.58 -23.66
CA SER A 307 3.86 1.94 -23.32
C SER A 307 3.98 2.23 -21.81
N MET A 308 3.63 1.28 -20.94
CA MET A 308 3.75 1.43 -19.50
C MET A 308 5.20 1.36 -19.06
N TRP A 309 5.99 0.48 -19.68
CA TRP A 309 7.42 0.36 -19.43
C TRP A 309 8.15 1.68 -19.73
N SER A 310 7.92 2.26 -20.90
CA SER A 310 8.46 3.56 -21.30
C SER A 310 8.05 4.66 -20.32
N LEU A 311 6.79 4.64 -19.87
CA LEU A 311 6.29 5.59 -18.87
C LEU A 311 7.00 5.45 -17.52
N LEU A 312 7.27 4.23 -17.07
CA LEU A 312 8.03 3.98 -15.83
C LEU A 312 9.49 4.43 -15.93
N GLN A 313 10.13 4.28 -17.09
CA GLN A 313 11.49 4.78 -17.32
C GLN A 313 11.52 6.32 -17.23
N MET A 314 10.61 7.00 -17.92
CA MET A 314 10.49 8.46 -17.84
C MET A 314 10.18 8.94 -16.42
N TYR A 315 9.28 8.24 -15.72
CA TYR A 315 8.97 8.48 -14.32
C TYR A 315 10.22 8.34 -13.45
N ASN A 316 11.00 7.27 -13.64
CA ASN A 316 12.21 7.03 -12.87
C ASN A 316 13.23 8.16 -13.05
N VAL A 317 13.45 8.63 -14.28
CA VAL A 317 14.35 9.78 -14.53
C VAL A 317 13.85 11.06 -13.84
N LYS A 318 12.54 11.35 -13.92
CA LYS A 318 11.94 12.51 -13.22
C LYS A 318 12.12 12.40 -11.70
N MET A 319 11.98 11.19 -11.17
CA MET A 319 12.11 10.92 -9.74
C MET A 319 13.56 10.93 -9.27
N GLU A 320 14.53 10.45 -10.04
CA GLU A 320 15.95 10.63 -9.72
C GLU A 320 16.32 12.11 -9.62
N ASN A 321 15.73 12.96 -10.47
CA ASN A 321 15.90 14.41 -10.40
C ASN A 321 15.15 15.08 -9.24
N LEU A 322 14.15 14.43 -8.64
CA LEU A 322 13.31 15.00 -7.57
C LEU A 322 13.72 14.48 -6.19
N MET A 323 14.01 13.19 -6.09
CA MET A 323 14.40 12.46 -4.91
C MET A 323 15.48 11.40 -5.26
N PRO A 324 16.74 11.81 -5.46
CA PRO A 324 17.81 10.88 -5.82
C PRO A 324 18.03 9.83 -4.72
N GLY A 325 18.29 8.58 -5.14
CA GLY A 325 18.58 7.48 -4.22
C GLY A 325 17.42 7.06 -3.31
N ARG A 326 16.18 7.23 -3.79
CA ARG A 326 14.97 6.74 -3.11
C ARG A 326 14.96 5.22 -3.05
N LYS A 327 14.39 4.65 -1.98
CA LYS A 327 14.19 3.20 -1.84
C LYS A 327 12.80 2.78 -2.29
N THR A 328 11.80 3.59 -2.01
CA THR A 328 10.41 3.34 -2.41
C THR A 328 10.22 3.82 -3.85
N PHE A 329 9.54 3.04 -4.68
CA PHE A 329 9.34 3.41 -6.09
C PHE A 329 8.40 4.61 -6.21
N PHE A 330 7.28 4.61 -5.47
CA PHE A 330 6.35 5.73 -5.27
C PHE A 330 6.43 6.28 -3.83
N PRO A 331 7.45 7.12 -3.50
CA PRO A 331 7.70 7.59 -2.15
C PRO A 331 6.83 8.77 -1.73
N ASN A 332 6.49 8.85 -0.44
CA ASN A 332 6.14 10.13 0.17
C ASN A 332 7.38 11.02 0.39
N GLU A 333 7.19 12.22 0.94
CA GLU A 333 8.29 13.18 1.18
C GLU A 333 9.40 12.66 2.11
N TYR A 334 9.18 11.54 2.80
CA TYR A 334 10.13 10.86 3.69
C TYR A 334 10.74 9.59 3.09
N ASP A 335 10.55 9.31 1.80
CA ASP A 335 10.96 8.04 1.16
C ASP A 335 10.33 6.82 1.84
N LYS A 336 9.04 6.94 2.15
CA LYS A 336 8.22 5.85 2.69
C LYS A 336 7.01 5.58 1.78
N PRO A 337 6.50 4.34 1.76
CA PRO A 337 5.26 4.03 1.08
C PRO A 337 4.07 4.86 1.56
N TYR A 338 3.15 5.16 0.64
CA TYR A 338 1.90 5.81 0.96
C TYR A 338 0.92 4.89 1.71
N SER A 339 0.02 5.49 2.47
CA SER A 339 -1.07 4.79 3.15
C SER A 339 -2.19 4.39 2.16
N GLY A 340 -3.08 3.47 2.56
CA GLY A 340 -4.20 3.06 1.69
C GLY A 340 -5.21 4.20 1.49
N GLU A 341 -5.33 5.04 2.51
CA GLU A 341 -6.13 6.27 2.49
C GLU A 341 -5.60 7.26 1.46
N TRP A 342 -4.28 7.33 1.24
CA TRP A 342 -3.72 8.19 0.19
C TRP A 342 -4.19 7.75 -1.20
N VAL A 343 -4.18 6.44 -1.49
CA VAL A 343 -4.67 5.93 -2.79
C VAL A 343 -6.14 6.30 -2.98
N THR A 344 -6.96 6.04 -1.96
CA THR A 344 -8.39 6.36 -1.98
C THR A 344 -8.64 7.87 -2.14
N ALA A 345 -7.90 8.71 -1.41
CA ALA A 345 -8.05 10.16 -1.45
C ALA A 345 -7.60 10.74 -2.79
N SER A 346 -6.46 10.30 -3.32
CA SER A 346 -5.95 10.71 -4.63
C SER A 346 -6.89 10.30 -5.75
N PHE A 347 -7.41 9.06 -5.72
CA PHE A 347 -8.39 8.60 -6.71
C PHE A 347 -9.67 9.43 -6.65
N LYS A 348 -10.25 9.61 -5.46
CA LYS A 348 -11.47 10.42 -5.28
C LYS A 348 -11.27 11.86 -5.72
N LYS A 349 -10.08 12.44 -5.54
CA LYS A 349 -9.77 13.81 -5.97
C LYS A 349 -9.88 13.96 -7.48
N VAL A 350 -9.37 12.99 -8.25
CA VAL A 350 -9.47 12.96 -9.71
C VAL A 350 -10.89 12.58 -10.14
N TRP A 351 -11.43 11.49 -9.59
CA TRP A 351 -12.72 10.91 -9.98
C TRP A 351 -13.91 11.87 -9.83
N LYS A 352 -13.92 12.72 -8.79
CA LYS A 352 -14.96 13.73 -8.57
C LYS A 352 -15.15 14.72 -9.73
N LYS A 353 -14.12 14.90 -10.57
CA LYS A 353 -14.19 15.76 -11.76
C LYS A 353 -14.65 15.00 -13.01
N VAL A 354 -14.67 13.67 -12.96
CA VAL A 354 -14.99 12.79 -14.09
C VAL A 354 -16.45 12.36 -14.04
N SER A 355 -16.91 11.89 -12.88
CA SER A 355 -18.23 11.29 -12.70
C SER A 355 -18.73 11.41 -11.27
N THR A 356 -20.06 11.38 -11.10
CA THR A 356 -20.74 11.30 -9.79
C THR A 356 -20.96 9.87 -9.33
N ALA A 357 -20.76 8.88 -10.23
CA ALA A 357 -20.87 7.46 -9.90
C ALA A 357 -19.83 7.03 -8.86
N HIS A 358 -20.12 5.97 -8.12
CA HIS A 358 -19.17 5.43 -7.15
C HIS A 358 -18.13 4.54 -7.84
N ALA A 359 -16.87 4.97 -7.85
CA ALA A 359 -15.74 4.15 -8.28
C ALA A 359 -14.59 4.18 -7.28
N ARG A 360 -13.75 3.16 -7.31
CA ARG A 360 -12.54 3.02 -6.48
C ARG A 360 -11.34 2.73 -7.39
N ALA A 361 -10.15 3.10 -6.91
CA ALA A 361 -8.90 2.73 -7.57
C ALA A 361 -8.74 1.22 -7.78
N TYR A 362 -9.31 0.41 -6.87
CA TYR A 362 -9.28 -1.03 -6.98
C TYR A 362 -10.12 -1.56 -8.15
N ASP A 363 -11.13 -0.82 -8.61
CA ASP A 363 -12.00 -1.26 -9.70
C ASP A 363 -11.25 -1.29 -11.04
N PHE A 364 -10.10 -0.61 -11.18
CA PHE A 364 -9.19 -0.77 -12.33
C PHE A 364 -8.70 -2.19 -12.51
N ARG A 365 -8.53 -2.94 -11.41
CA ARG A 365 -8.14 -4.34 -11.47
C ARG A 365 -9.23 -5.21 -12.11
N SER A 366 -10.49 -4.93 -11.76
CA SER A 366 -11.62 -5.59 -12.37
C SER A 366 -11.75 -5.24 -13.84
N HIS A 367 -11.60 -3.96 -14.18
CA HIS A 367 -11.58 -3.51 -15.56
C HIS A 367 -10.46 -4.18 -16.36
N TYR A 368 -9.23 -4.26 -15.83
CA TYR A 368 -8.11 -4.96 -16.47
C TYR A 368 -8.46 -6.41 -16.79
N ALA A 369 -9.02 -7.15 -15.83
CA ALA A 369 -9.40 -8.55 -16.04
C ALA A 369 -10.50 -8.68 -17.10
N VAL A 370 -11.54 -7.85 -17.03
CA VAL A 370 -12.67 -7.85 -17.99
C VAL A 370 -12.19 -7.54 -19.40
N VAL A 371 -11.33 -6.53 -19.58
CA VAL A 371 -10.77 -6.17 -20.90
C VAL A 371 -9.92 -7.30 -21.47
N ASN A 372 -9.08 -7.94 -20.66
CA ASN A 372 -8.28 -9.07 -21.12
C ASN A 372 -9.16 -10.25 -21.53
N ILE A 373 -10.14 -10.64 -20.69
CA ILE A 373 -11.03 -11.77 -20.98
C ILE A 373 -11.86 -11.51 -22.25
N ASN A 374 -12.37 -10.29 -22.43
CA ASN A 374 -13.10 -9.89 -23.64
C ASN A 374 -12.23 -9.85 -24.90
N GLY A 375 -10.91 -9.66 -24.76
CA GLY A 375 -9.98 -9.57 -25.87
C GLY A 375 -9.44 -10.90 -26.38
N TRP A 376 -9.89 -12.04 -25.82
CA TRP A 376 -9.43 -13.36 -26.23
C TRP A 376 -10.37 -13.98 -27.26
N ASP A 377 -9.82 -14.55 -28.33
CA ASP A 377 -10.58 -15.45 -29.21
C ASP A 377 -10.97 -16.72 -28.44
N HIS A 378 -12.27 -17.03 -28.40
CA HIS A 378 -12.85 -18.08 -27.54
C HIS A 378 -12.74 -19.50 -28.13
N CYS A 379 -11.69 -19.81 -28.89
CA CYS A 379 -11.53 -21.11 -29.55
C CYS A 379 -10.31 -21.88 -29.02
N GLY A 380 -10.53 -23.09 -28.49
CA GLY A 380 -9.48 -24.08 -28.20
C GLY A 380 -8.90 -24.06 -26.78
N ILE A 381 -7.85 -24.88 -26.60
CA ILE A 381 -7.19 -25.14 -25.30
C ILE A 381 -6.41 -23.91 -24.79
N GLU A 382 -5.99 -23.01 -25.70
CA GLU A 382 -5.26 -21.77 -25.37
C GLU A 382 -6.02 -20.84 -24.43
N TRP A 383 -7.35 -20.97 -24.36
CA TRP A 383 -8.17 -20.20 -23.43
C TRP A 383 -7.82 -20.48 -21.97
N MET A 384 -7.61 -21.75 -21.61
CA MET A 384 -7.24 -22.13 -20.25
C MET A 384 -5.86 -21.58 -19.87
N ASP A 385 -4.93 -21.56 -20.82
CA ASP A 385 -3.60 -21.01 -20.63
C ASP A 385 -3.66 -19.49 -20.40
N LYS A 386 -4.44 -18.76 -21.22
CA LYS A 386 -4.67 -17.31 -21.05
C LYS A 386 -5.28 -16.98 -19.69
N LEU A 387 -6.27 -17.76 -19.26
CA LEU A 387 -6.88 -17.62 -17.94
C LEU A 387 -5.87 -17.88 -16.81
N LEU A 388 -5.02 -18.91 -16.96
CA LEU A 388 -3.97 -19.20 -16.01
C LEU A 388 -2.93 -18.08 -15.96
N TYR A 389 -2.50 -17.53 -17.10
CA TYR A 389 -1.57 -16.41 -17.17
C TYR A 389 -2.14 -15.16 -16.51
N LEU A 390 -3.40 -14.82 -16.78
CA LEU A 390 -4.09 -13.71 -16.12
C LEU A 390 -4.19 -13.93 -14.61
N SER A 391 -4.53 -15.15 -14.18
CA SER A 391 -4.58 -15.52 -12.77
C SER A 391 -3.22 -15.31 -12.07
N ARG A 392 -2.13 -15.71 -12.71
CA ARG A 392 -0.77 -15.59 -12.17
C ARG A 392 -0.26 -14.15 -12.19
N SER A 393 -0.52 -13.39 -13.25
CA SER A 393 -0.13 -11.96 -13.33
C SER A 393 -0.86 -11.13 -12.28
N MET A 394 -2.11 -11.48 -11.98
CA MET A 394 -2.91 -10.86 -10.92
C MET A 394 -2.52 -11.36 -9.51
N GLY A 395 -1.66 -12.35 -9.38
CA GLY A 395 -1.27 -12.92 -8.09
C GLY A 395 -2.44 -13.61 -7.38
N HIS A 396 -3.26 -14.36 -8.12
CA HIS A 396 -4.27 -15.25 -7.54
C HIS A 396 -3.65 -16.61 -7.19
N ARG A 397 -3.91 -17.06 -5.96
CA ARG A 397 -3.52 -18.39 -5.50
C ARG A 397 -4.37 -19.48 -6.14
N TYR A 398 -5.67 -19.21 -6.27
CA TYR A 398 -6.68 -20.12 -6.79
C TYR A 398 -7.27 -19.53 -8.07
N ILE A 399 -7.35 -20.32 -9.14
CA ILE A 399 -7.89 -19.89 -10.44
C ILE A 399 -9.34 -19.42 -10.35
N GLN A 400 -10.08 -19.99 -9.39
CA GLN A 400 -11.42 -19.60 -8.97
C GLN A 400 -11.55 -18.09 -8.76
N ASN A 401 -10.53 -17.43 -8.20
CA ASN A 401 -10.56 -15.99 -8.00
C ASN A 401 -10.58 -15.21 -9.32
N THR A 402 -9.95 -15.72 -10.37
CA THR A 402 -10.01 -15.11 -11.71
C THR A 402 -11.35 -15.40 -12.39
N LEU A 403 -11.93 -16.59 -12.16
CA LEU A 403 -13.23 -16.97 -12.71
C LEU A 403 -14.36 -16.01 -12.27
N TYR A 404 -14.21 -15.29 -11.16
CA TYR A 404 -15.17 -14.29 -10.69
C TYR A 404 -15.50 -13.26 -11.77
N TYR A 405 -14.51 -12.91 -12.60
CA TYR A 405 -14.65 -11.91 -13.65
C TYR A 405 -15.59 -12.32 -14.78
N TYR A 406 -15.92 -13.60 -14.95
CA TYR A 406 -16.90 -14.03 -15.94
C TYR A 406 -18.29 -13.47 -15.68
N ARG A 407 -18.66 -13.23 -14.42
CA ARG A 407 -19.93 -12.56 -14.08
C ARG A 407 -20.00 -11.12 -14.59
N LEU A 408 -18.85 -10.51 -14.85
CA LEU A 408 -18.74 -9.12 -15.30
C LEU A 408 -18.50 -9.00 -16.81
N VAL A 409 -18.39 -10.13 -17.52
CA VAL A 409 -18.07 -10.20 -18.94
C VAL A 409 -19.33 -10.55 -19.74
N PRO A 410 -19.94 -9.59 -20.46
CA PRO A 410 -21.20 -9.81 -21.18
C PRO A 410 -21.08 -10.86 -22.29
N LEU A 411 -19.92 -10.93 -22.96
CA LEU A 411 -19.73 -11.78 -24.13
C LEU A 411 -19.66 -13.27 -23.77
N PHE A 412 -18.97 -13.60 -22.68
CA PHE A 412 -18.93 -14.94 -22.13
C PHE A 412 -20.27 -15.35 -21.53
N ALA A 413 -20.95 -14.45 -20.80
CA ALA A 413 -22.29 -14.71 -20.26
C ALA A 413 -23.26 -15.07 -21.38
N HIS A 414 -23.30 -14.30 -22.47
CA HIS A 414 -24.16 -14.56 -23.62
C HIS A 414 -23.80 -15.86 -24.37
N GLN A 415 -22.50 -16.17 -24.52
CA GLN A 415 -22.06 -17.42 -25.15
C GLN A 415 -22.35 -18.66 -24.28
N LEU A 416 -22.16 -18.56 -22.97
CA LEU A 416 -22.50 -19.64 -22.04
C LEU A 416 -24.01 -19.82 -21.99
N GLU A 417 -24.80 -18.75 -21.86
CA GLU A 417 -26.25 -18.79 -21.87
C GLU A 417 -26.81 -19.40 -23.17
N ASN A 418 -26.21 -19.10 -24.33
CA ASN A 418 -26.56 -19.75 -25.60
C ASN A 418 -26.22 -21.25 -25.65
N LEU A 419 -25.16 -21.69 -24.95
CA LEU A 419 -24.72 -23.09 -24.93
C LEU A 419 -25.36 -23.93 -23.82
N THR A 420 -25.73 -23.31 -22.68
CA THR A 420 -26.18 -23.98 -21.45
C THR A 420 -27.62 -23.65 -21.06
N GLY A 421 -28.27 -22.69 -21.75
CA GLY A 421 -29.62 -22.23 -21.45
C GLY A 421 -29.77 -21.84 -19.97
N CYS A 422 -30.85 -22.30 -19.34
CA CYS A 422 -31.22 -22.00 -17.95
C CYS A 422 -30.23 -22.51 -16.87
N GLY A 423 -29.26 -23.37 -17.23
CA GLY A 423 -28.27 -23.93 -16.30
C GLY A 423 -27.06 -23.01 -16.03
N TYR A 424 -27.05 -21.82 -16.64
CA TYR A 424 -25.96 -20.83 -16.51
C TYR A 424 -25.62 -20.49 -15.05
N GLU A 425 -26.64 -20.28 -14.23
CA GLU A 425 -26.48 -19.87 -12.82
C GLU A 425 -26.00 -21.02 -11.92
N GLU A 426 -26.25 -22.26 -12.31
CA GLU A 426 -25.82 -23.48 -11.59
C GLU A 426 -24.38 -23.88 -11.94
N LEU A 427 -23.89 -23.53 -13.13
CA LEU A 427 -22.55 -23.88 -13.62
C LEU A 427 -21.46 -22.89 -13.19
N LEU A 428 -21.82 -21.66 -12.83
CA LEU A 428 -20.87 -20.69 -12.31
C LEU A 428 -20.42 -21.11 -10.91
N PRO A 429 -19.11 -21.30 -10.66
CA PRO A 429 -18.66 -21.67 -9.33
C PRO A 429 -19.08 -20.60 -8.30
N ASP A 430 -19.32 -21.02 -7.06
CA ASP A 430 -19.56 -20.11 -5.95
C ASP A 430 -18.25 -19.39 -5.59
N LEU A 431 -18.01 -18.23 -6.22
CA LEU A 431 -16.72 -17.52 -6.20
C LEU A 431 -16.69 -16.32 -5.23
N ASN A 432 -17.46 -16.41 -4.15
CA ASN A 432 -17.71 -15.33 -3.20
C ASN A 432 -16.49 -14.92 -2.33
N ASP A 433 -15.35 -15.59 -2.44
CA ASP A 433 -14.15 -15.32 -1.63
C ASP A 433 -13.20 -14.26 -2.22
N TYR A 434 -13.53 -13.65 -3.37
CA TYR A 434 -12.66 -12.69 -4.06
C TYR A 434 -12.24 -11.49 -3.18
N PHE A 435 -13.16 -10.95 -2.40
CA PHE A 435 -12.94 -9.75 -1.57
C PHE A 435 -12.73 -10.05 -0.07
N GLU A 436 -12.53 -11.30 0.35
CA GLU A 436 -12.43 -11.63 1.79
C GLU A 436 -11.04 -11.42 2.38
N TYR A 437 -10.02 -11.17 1.55
CA TYR A 437 -8.63 -11.07 1.98
C TYR A 437 -8.04 -9.64 1.88
N GLU A 438 -8.86 -8.62 1.60
CA GLU A 438 -8.38 -7.35 1.06
C GLU A 438 -8.35 -6.11 1.95
N ASP A 439 -8.71 -6.19 3.23
CA ASP A 439 -8.36 -5.09 4.14
C ASP A 439 -6.87 -5.05 4.44
#